data_AF-A0A3B3S8Z7-F1
#
_entry.id   AF-A0A3B3S8Z7-F1
#
_cell.length_a   1.000
_cell.length_b   1.000
_cell.length_c   1.000
_cell.angle_alpha   90.00
_cell.angle_beta   90.00
_cell.angle_gamma   90.00
#
_symmetry.space_group_name_H-M   'P 1'
#
loop_
_entity.id
_entity.type
_entity.pdbx_description
1 polymer ?
#
loop_
_entity_poly.entity_id
_entity_poly.type
_entity_poly.pdbx_seq_one_letter_code
_entity_poly.pdbx_strand_id
1 'polypeptide(L)'
;MGETKTDTGNRDAAMSRTPETFFFFSGQYYNYDSSGRDLSNSVMSDQCAGQWFLRASGLGEGEYQVSPFECVHRALKSVFDLNVLRFAGGRMGAVNGMRPEGVPDRSSVQSDEVWVGVVYGLAATMIHEVSDHTTIKSLKGRAGKTVEHGQGEEPL
;
A
#
# COMPACT_ATOMS: atom_id res chain seq x y z
N MET A 1 6.35 48.82 1.94
CA MET A 1 6.92 47.52 2.34
C MET A 1 5.85 46.80 3.14
N GLY A 2 5.11 45.87 2.52
CA GLY A 2 4.05 45.12 3.22
C GLY A 2 4.62 43.78 3.67
N GLU A 3 4.60 43.51 4.97
CA GLU A 3 4.96 42.20 5.51
C GLU A 3 3.82 41.21 5.25
N THR A 4 4.09 40.19 4.44
CA THR A 4 3.22 39.02 4.30
C THR A 4 3.35 38.16 5.55
N LYS A 5 2.36 38.21 6.44
CA LYS A 5 2.19 37.22 7.51
C LYS A 5 1.84 35.89 6.85
N THR A 6 2.71 34.90 6.99
CA THR A 6 2.41 33.51 6.67
C THR A 6 1.35 33.01 7.63
N ASP A 7 0.16 32.72 7.11
CA ASP A 7 -0.95 32.11 7.85
C ASP A 7 -0.61 30.65 8.20
N THR A 8 -0.05 30.45 9.39
CA THR A 8 0.21 29.12 9.96
C THR A 8 -1.00 28.56 10.70
N GLY A 9 -2.08 29.33 10.87
CA GLY A 9 -3.19 29.00 11.77
C GLY A 9 -4.16 27.91 11.27
N ASN A 10 -4.07 27.52 10.00
CA ASN A 10 -5.04 26.59 9.39
C ASN A 10 -4.49 25.17 9.13
N ARG A 11 -3.20 24.90 9.43
CA ARG A 11 -2.62 23.56 9.20
C ARG A 11 -2.97 22.58 10.33
N ASP A 12 -3.00 23.07 11.56
CA ASP A 12 -3.24 22.23 12.74
C ASP A 12 -4.70 21.74 12.85
N ALA A 13 -5.65 22.47 12.27
CA ALA A 13 -7.07 22.10 12.28
C ALA A 13 -7.39 20.87 11.41
N ALA A 14 -6.61 20.62 10.35
CA ALA A 14 -6.77 19.44 9.49
C ALA A 14 -6.11 18.18 10.09
N MET A 15 -5.16 18.35 11.01
CA MET A 15 -4.32 17.26 11.53
C MET A 15 -4.63 16.90 12.99
N SER A 16 -5.35 17.76 13.72
CA SER A 16 -5.80 17.54 15.11
C SER A 16 -7.03 16.64 15.26
N ARG A 17 -7.59 16.13 14.16
CA ARG A 17 -8.66 15.12 14.18
C ARG A 17 -8.07 13.77 13.80
N THR A 18 -7.99 12.84 14.75
CA THR A 18 -7.78 11.41 14.48
C THR A 18 -9.10 10.65 14.72
N PRO A 19 -9.50 9.62 13.94
CA PRO A 19 -9.06 9.18 12.62
C PRO A 19 -10.26 8.88 11.68
N GLU A 20 -10.69 9.85 10.87
CA GLU A 20 -11.71 9.62 9.83
C GLU A 20 -11.13 8.79 8.64
N THR A 21 -9.81 8.63 8.57
CA THR A 21 -9.07 7.83 7.58
C THR A 21 -9.16 6.30 7.76
N PHE A 22 -9.67 5.79 8.90
CA PHE A 22 -9.77 4.34 9.13
C PHE A 22 -11.03 3.70 8.53
N PHE A 23 -12.03 4.49 8.12
CA PHE A 23 -13.39 3.98 7.82
C PHE A 23 -13.44 2.92 6.70
N PHE A 24 -12.38 2.82 5.89
CA PHE A 24 -12.28 1.91 4.75
C PHE A 24 -11.39 0.70 4.98
N PHE A 25 -10.83 0.51 6.19
CA PHE A 25 -9.97 -0.64 6.45
C PHE A 25 -10.79 -1.93 6.64
N SER A 26 -10.59 -2.91 5.76
CA SER A 26 -11.28 -4.20 5.77
C SER A 26 -10.76 -5.19 6.84
N GLY A 27 -9.72 -4.80 7.58
CA GLY A 27 -8.95 -5.70 8.45
C GLY A 27 -7.65 -6.19 7.81
N GLN A 28 -7.51 -6.09 6.48
CA GLN A 28 -6.30 -6.47 5.73
C GLN A 28 -5.77 -5.34 4.82
N TYR A 29 -6.65 -4.54 4.21
CA TYR A 29 -6.29 -3.46 3.30
C TYR A 29 -7.39 -2.38 3.33
N TYR A 30 -7.16 -1.24 2.68
CA TYR A 30 -8.18 -0.20 2.51
C TYR A 30 -9.01 -0.49 1.27
N ASN A 31 -10.34 -0.52 1.44
CA ASN A 31 -11.29 -0.58 0.33
C ASN A 31 -11.01 0.55 -0.66
N TYR A 32 -11.15 0.26 -1.96
CA TYR A 32 -10.97 1.21 -3.06
C TYR A 32 -11.83 2.46 -2.88
N ASP A 33 -13.10 2.30 -2.48
CA ASP A 33 -13.98 3.40 -2.18
C ASP A 33 -15.00 3.07 -1.08
N SER A 34 -15.83 4.07 -0.75
CA SER A 34 -16.84 4.03 0.31
C SER A 34 -18.25 3.69 -0.17
N SER A 35 -18.43 3.42 -1.46
CA SER A 35 -19.76 3.32 -2.08
C SER A 35 -20.54 2.07 -1.68
N GLY A 36 -19.86 1.05 -1.14
CA GLY A 36 -20.45 -0.25 -0.81
C GLY A 36 -20.90 -1.05 -2.03
N ARG A 37 -20.49 -0.65 -3.24
CA ARG A 37 -20.79 -1.35 -4.50
C ARG A 37 -19.86 -2.54 -4.67
N ASP A 38 -20.17 -3.40 -5.64
CA ASP A 38 -19.43 -4.64 -5.89
C ASP A 38 -17.93 -4.46 -6.03
N LEU A 39 -17.48 -3.31 -6.56
CA LEU A 39 -16.07 -3.00 -6.80
C LEU A 39 -15.37 -2.27 -5.65
N SER A 40 -16.11 -1.83 -4.63
CA SER A 40 -15.56 -1.00 -3.55
C SER A 40 -14.49 -1.73 -2.73
N ASN A 41 -14.51 -3.06 -2.72
CA ASN A 41 -13.52 -3.90 -2.03
C ASN A 41 -12.31 -4.29 -2.89
N SER A 42 -12.15 -3.73 -4.10
CA SER A 42 -10.94 -3.96 -4.89
C SER A 42 -9.69 -3.48 -4.14
N VAL A 43 -8.61 -4.24 -4.26
CA VAL A 43 -7.30 -3.92 -3.71
C VAL A 43 -6.55 -3.07 -4.73
N MET A 44 -6.39 -1.81 -4.40
CA MET A 44 -5.70 -0.82 -5.21
C MET A 44 -4.21 -0.81 -4.89
N SER A 45 -3.34 -0.83 -5.90
CA SER A 45 -1.89 -0.93 -5.70
C SER A 45 -1.26 0.33 -5.12
N ASP A 46 -1.88 1.51 -5.30
CA ASP A 46 -1.42 2.79 -4.77
C ASP A 46 -2.20 3.26 -3.52
N GLN A 47 -2.96 2.37 -2.87
CA GLN A 47 -3.78 2.71 -1.69
C GLN A 47 -2.99 3.34 -0.51
N CYS A 48 -1.66 3.20 -0.50
CA CYS A 48 -0.76 3.80 0.49
C CYS A 48 0.04 5.01 -0.04
N ALA A 49 -0.36 5.64 -1.15
CA ALA A 49 0.36 6.77 -1.73
C ALA A 49 0.49 7.98 -0.78
N GLY A 50 -0.50 8.24 0.07
CA GLY A 50 -0.41 9.29 1.10
C GLY A 50 0.67 8.97 2.15
N GLN A 51 0.79 7.70 2.55
CA GLN A 51 1.83 7.24 3.47
C GLN A 51 3.22 7.37 2.83
N TRP A 52 3.35 6.97 1.55
CA TRP A 52 4.57 7.15 0.79
C TRP A 52 5.03 8.62 0.80
N PHE A 53 4.10 9.53 0.49
CA PHE A 53 4.38 10.95 0.42
C PHE A 53 4.84 11.52 1.77
N LEU A 54 4.21 11.11 2.87
CA LEU A 54 4.62 11.52 4.22
C LEU A 54 6.06 11.09 4.54
N ARG A 55 6.40 9.82 4.26
CA ARG A 55 7.75 9.31 4.49
C ARG A 55 8.77 10.01 3.60
N ALA A 56 8.48 10.12 2.30
CA ALA A 56 9.37 10.76 1.35
C ALA A 56 9.60 12.26 1.64
N SER A 57 8.65 12.92 2.32
CA SER A 57 8.75 14.33 2.71
C SER A 57 9.41 14.55 4.07
N GLY A 58 9.83 13.49 4.78
CA GLY A 58 10.36 13.60 6.14
C GLY A 58 9.31 14.00 7.20
N LEU A 59 8.02 13.88 6.87
CA LEU A 59 6.90 14.26 7.76
C LEU A 59 6.42 13.10 8.65
N GLY A 60 6.95 11.89 8.46
CA GLY A 60 6.47 10.68 9.14
C GLY A 60 7.18 10.31 10.46
N GLU A 61 8.22 11.02 10.88
CA GLU A 61 8.98 10.67 12.11
C GLU A 61 8.43 11.34 13.39
N GLY A 62 7.20 11.85 13.37
CA GLY A 62 6.63 12.62 14.48
C GLY A 62 5.10 12.57 14.57
N GLU A 63 4.47 13.73 14.75
CA GLU A 63 3.05 13.87 15.11
C GLU A 63 2.05 13.54 13.99
N TYR A 64 2.53 13.24 12.78
CA TYR A 64 1.68 13.07 11.61
C TYR A 64 1.64 11.62 11.15
N GLN A 65 0.49 10.99 11.38
CA GLN A 65 0.21 9.63 10.97
C GLN A 65 -1.13 9.58 10.22
N VAL A 66 -1.08 9.25 8.92
CA VAL A 66 -2.29 9.10 8.09
C VAL A 66 -3.11 7.88 8.51
N SER A 67 -2.45 6.82 8.96
CA SER A 67 -3.10 5.60 9.44
C SER A 67 -2.23 4.82 10.42
N PRO A 68 -2.82 4.00 11.32
CA PRO A 68 -2.05 3.19 12.26
C PRO A 68 -1.03 2.32 11.52
N PHE A 69 0.17 2.20 12.10
CA PHE A 69 1.27 1.40 11.54
C PHE A 69 0.81 0.01 11.11
N GLU A 70 0.10 -0.73 11.97
CA GLU A 70 -0.37 -2.09 11.63
C GLU A 70 -1.28 -2.13 10.40
N CYS A 71 -2.10 -1.10 10.17
CA CYS A 71 -3.00 -1.04 9.03
C CYS A 71 -2.21 -0.84 7.73
N VAL A 72 -1.25 0.09 7.72
CA VAL A 72 -0.31 0.31 6.61
C VAL A 72 0.44 -0.98 6.27
N HIS A 73 0.96 -1.66 7.28
CA HIS A 73 1.70 -2.91 7.10
C HIS A 73 0.87 -4.02 6.47
N ARG A 74 -0.37 -4.21 6.96
CA ARG A 74 -1.29 -5.19 6.39
C ARG A 74 -1.69 -4.82 4.96
N ALA A 75 -1.94 -3.54 4.70
CA ALA A 75 -2.31 -3.05 3.37
C ALA A 75 -1.19 -3.29 2.36
N LEU A 76 0.05 -2.87 2.66
CA LEU A 76 1.22 -3.10 1.82
C LEU A 76 1.44 -4.59 1.56
N LYS A 77 1.29 -5.42 2.60
CA LYS A 77 1.39 -6.87 2.45
C LYS A 77 0.29 -7.42 1.53
N SER A 78 -0.95 -6.96 1.67
CA SER A 78 -2.06 -7.38 0.82
C SER A 78 -1.81 -7.00 -0.64
N VAL A 79 -1.32 -5.78 -0.91
CA VAL A 79 -0.93 -5.34 -2.25
C VAL A 79 0.19 -6.23 -2.81
N PHE A 80 1.21 -6.56 -2.02
CA PHE A 80 2.28 -7.44 -2.48
C PHE A 80 1.75 -8.85 -2.83
N ASP A 81 0.99 -9.45 -1.92
CA ASP A 81 0.49 -10.81 -2.11
C ASP A 81 -0.50 -10.91 -3.28
N LEU A 82 -1.35 -9.90 -3.46
CA LEU A 82 -2.42 -9.89 -4.45
C LEU A 82 -1.97 -9.22 -5.76
N ASN A 83 -1.71 -7.93 -5.75
CA ASN A 83 -1.44 -7.15 -6.96
C ASN A 83 -0.09 -7.47 -7.61
N VAL A 84 0.89 -7.96 -6.85
CA VAL A 84 2.21 -8.36 -7.38
C VAL A 84 2.29 -9.87 -7.58
N LEU A 85 2.30 -10.67 -6.51
CA LEU A 85 2.60 -12.10 -6.62
C LEU A 85 1.56 -12.87 -7.44
N ARG A 86 0.26 -12.58 -7.27
CA ARG A 86 -0.79 -13.25 -8.06
C ARG A 86 -0.92 -12.69 -9.47
N PHE A 87 -0.33 -11.54 -9.78
CA PHE A 87 -0.31 -11.00 -11.13
C PHE A 87 0.94 -11.46 -11.90
N ALA A 88 0.76 -12.26 -12.95
CA ALA A 88 1.84 -12.78 -13.78
C ALA A 88 2.98 -13.50 -13.01
N GLY A 89 2.70 -14.00 -11.80
CA GLY A 89 3.68 -14.61 -10.90
C GLY A 89 4.71 -13.62 -10.35
N GLY A 90 4.36 -12.33 -10.20
CA GLY A 90 5.25 -11.30 -9.66
C GLY A 90 6.29 -10.75 -10.65
N ARG A 91 6.20 -11.11 -11.94
CA ARG A 91 7.21 -10.77 -12.96
C ARG A 91 6.91 -9.51 -13.76
N MET A 92 5.74 -8.90 -13.57
CA MET A 92 5.26 -7.77 -14.38
C MET A 92 4.90 -6.54 -13.54
N GLY A 93 5.36 -6.46 -12.29
CA GLY A 93 5.01 -5.36 -11.38
C GLY A 93 3.68 -5.58 -10.65
N ALA A 94 3.04 -4.49 -10.25
CA ALA A 94 1.76 -4.49 -9.53
C ALA A 94 0.63 -4.07 -10.49
N VAL A 95 -0.36 -4.91 -10.71
CA VAL A 95 -1.58 -4.49 -11.42
C VAL A 95 -2.37 -3.51 -10.55
N ASN A 96 -2.93 -2.48 -11.16
CA ASN A 96 -3.53 -1.35 -10.44
C ASN A 96 -4.69 -1.79 -9.55
N GLY A 97 -5.59 -2.64 -10.06
CA GLY A 97 -6.73 -3.18 -9.34
C GLY A 97 -6.71 -4.70 -9.29
N MET A 98 -6.90 -5.26 -8.10
CA MET A 98 -7.00 -6.70 -7.87
C MET A 98 -8.23 -7.00 -7.03
N ARG A 99 -9.05 -7.98 -7.44
CA ARG A 99 -10.18 -8.44 -6.63
C ARG A 99 -9.66 -9.24 -5.42
N PRO A 100 -10.38 -9.26 -4.28
CA PRO A 100 -9.94 -10.00 -3.08
C PRO A 100 -9.71 -11.50 -3.30
N GLU A 101 -10.39 -12.05 -4.32
CA GLU A 101 -10.25 -13.44 -4.75
C GLU A 101 -8.92 -13.71 -5.49
N GLY A 102 -8.16 -12.67 -5.83
CA GLY A 102 -6.87 -12.73 -6.51
C GLY A 102 -6.96 -12.77 -8.04
N VAL A 103 -8.03 -12.19 -8.60
CA VAL A 103 -8.23 -12.01 -10.04
C VAL A 103 -8.17 -10.52 -10.38
N PRO A 104 -7.49 -10.10 -11.48
CA PRO A 104 -7.40 -8.68 -11.83
C PRO A 104 -8.78 -8.01 -11.91
N ASP A 105 -8.87 -6.78 -11.40
CA ASP A 105 -10.07 -5.97 -11.55
C ASP A 105 -10.13 -5.41 -12.98
N ARG A 106 -11.11 -5.89 -13.75
CA ARG A 106 -11.32 -5.51 -15.16
C ARG A 106 -12.45 -4.50 -15.36
N SER A 107 -12.87 -3.82 -14.30
CA SER A 107 -13.94 -2.81 -14.37
C SER A 107 -13.57 -1.57 -15.17
N SER A 108 -12.27 -1.31 -15.34
CA SER A 108 -11.74 -0.25 -16.19
C SER A 108 -10.45 -0.69 -16.87
N VAL A 109 -10.04 0.04 -17.92
CA VAL A 109 -8.71 -0.16 -18.52
C VAL A 109 -7.62 0.11 -17.48
N GLN A 110 -7.78 1.18 -16.70
CA GLN A 110 -6.81 1.61 -15.72
C GLN A 110 -6.63 0.58 -14.60
N SER A 111 -7.68 -0.11 -14.17
CA SER A 111 -7.58 -1.15 -13.13
C SER A 111 -6.86 -2.41 -13.61
N ASP A 112 -6.88 -2.71 -14.91
CA ASP A 112 -6.18 -3.86 -15.52
C ASP A 112 -4.75 -3.52 -15.99
N GLU A 113 -4.33 -2.26 -15.85
CA GLU A 113 -2.99 -1.81 -16.21
C GLU A 113 -1.96 -1.99 -15.08
N VAL A 114 -0.68 -1.95 -15.46
CA VAL A 114 0.44 -1.76 -14.55
C VAL A 114 1.04 -0.39 -14.81
N TRP A 115 0.96 0.51 -13.82
CA TRP A 115 1.59 1.81 -13.93
C TRP A 115 2.99 1.80 -13.31
N VAL A 116 4.02 1.99 -14.14
CA VAL A 116 5.43 1.92 -13.71
C VAL A 116 5.73 2.86 -12.54
N GLY A 117 5.17 4.08 -12.56
CA GLY A 117 5.32 5.03 -11.45
C GLY A 117 4.71 4.53 -10.13
N VAL A 118 3.55 3.86 -10.20
CA VAL A 118 2.90 3.24 -9.04
C VAL A 118 3.73 2.09 -8.49
N VAL A 119 4.31 1.26 -9.36
CA VAL A 119 5.19 0.16 -8.95
C VAL A 119 6.40 0.65 -8.18
N TYR A 120 7.09 1.68 -8.70
CA TYR A 120 8.25 2.25 -8.00
C TYR A 120 7.86 3.00 -6.71
N GLY A 121 6.72 3.69 -6.70
CA GLY A 121 6.18 4.31 -5.48
C GLY A 121 5.86 3.27 -4.40
N LEU A 122 5.20 2.18 -4.77
CA LEU A 122 4.91 1.06 -3.88
C LEU A 122 6.20 0.45 -3.31
N ALA A 123 7.19 0.18 -4.17
CA ALA A 123 8.48 -0.36 -3.73
C ALA A 123 9.20 0.57 -2.75
N ALA A 124 9.24 1.88 -3.03
CA ALA A 124 9.81 2.87 -2.12
C ALA A 124 9.08 2.91 -0.77
N THR A 125 7.76 2.85 -0.79
CA THR A 125 6.92 2.79 0.43
C THR A 125 7.24 1.54 1.26
N MET A 126 7.32 0.39 0.60
CA MET A 126 7.71 -0.85 1.27
C MET A 126 9.10 -0.74 1.88
N ILE A 127 10.08 -0.15 1.20
CA ILE A 127 11.42 0.05 1.77
C ILE A 127 11.38 0.95 3.01
N HIS A 128 10.65 2.06 2.97
CA HIS A 128 10.49 2.95 4.13
C HIS A 128 9.88 2.21 5.33
N GLU A 129 8.81 1.44 5.13
CA GLU A 129 8.13 0.75 6.24
C GLU A 129 8.81 -0.57 6.66
N VAL A 130 9.62 -1.20 5.78
CA VAL A 130 10.42 -2.39 6.10
C VAL A 130 11.68 -2.04 6.89
N SER A 131 12.23 -0.85 6.69
CA SER A 131 13.40 -0.37 7.45
C SER A 131 13.07 -0.11 8.92
N ASP A 132 11.78 0.03 9.28
CA ASP A 132 11.32 0.00 10.65
C ASP A 132 11.44 -1.42 11.24
N HIS A 133 12.24 -1.55 12.29
CA HIS A 133 12.84 -2.79 12.83
C HIS A 133 11.85 -3.95 13.14
N THR A 134 10.55 -3.64 13.28
CA THR A 134 9.46 -4.59 13.54
C THR A 134 9.06 -5.39 12.29
N THR A 135 9.18 -4.80 11.11
CA THR A 135 8.71 -5.36 9.83
C THR A 135 9.65 -6.41 9.27
N ILE A 136 10.96 -6.21 9.46
CA ILE A 136 12.03 -7.11 9.02
C ILE A 136 11.80 -8.54 9.54
N LYS A 137 11.35 -8.70 10.79
CA LYS A 137 11.08 -10.02 11.39
C LYS A 137 9.89 -10.73 10.73
N SER A 138 8.84 -9.98 10.37
CA SER A 138 7.61 -10.55 9.79
C SER A 138 7.81 -11.00 8.33
N LEU A 139 8.54 -10.23 7.52
CA LEU A 139 8.79 -10.57 6.11
C LEU A 139 9.88 -11.63 5.94
N LYS A 140 10.96 -11.60 6.72
CA LYS A 140 12.00 -12.65 6.68
C LYS A 140 11.46 -14.04 7.01
N GLY A 141 10.54 -14.14 7.97
CA GLY A 141 9.90 -15.41 8.34
C GLY A 141 9.02 -16.02 7.24
N ARG A 142 8.63 -15.23 6.23
CA ARG A 142 7.77 -15.67 5.12
C ARG A 142 8.54 -15.97 3.84
N ALA A 143 9.57 -15.16 3.52
CA ALA A 143 10.45 -15.43 2.38
C ALA A 143 11.18 -16.78 2.50
N GLY A 144 11.58 -17.17 3.72
CA GLY A 144 12.22 -18.47 3.98
C GLY A 144 11.31 -19.68 3.71
N LYS A 145 9.98 -19.52 3.74
CA LYS A 145 9.04 -20.63 3.48
C LYS A 145 8.72 -20.84 2.01
N THR A 146 8.94 -19.85 1.15
CA THR A 146 8.63 -19.94 -0.28
C THR A 146 9.78 -20.57 -1.09
N VAL A 147 11.00 -20.58 -0.55
CA VAL A 147 12.20 -21.09 -1.25
C VAL A 147 12.35 -22.62 -1.13
N GLU A 148 11.72 -23.28 -0.15
CA GLU A 148 11.89 -24.73 0.09
C GLU A 148 10.94 -25.66 -0.69
N HIS A 149 10.11 -25.15 -1.61
CA HIS A 149 9.16 -25.98 -2.39
C HIS A 149 9.40 -25.98 -3.91
N GLY A 150 10.61 -25.61 -4.36
CA GLY A 150 10.94 -25.45 -5.79
C GLY A 150 12.00 -26.40 -6.36
N GLN A 151 12.37 -27.49 -5.69
CA GLN A 151 13.30 -28.49 -6.24
C GLN A 151 12.57 -29.82 -6.45
N GLY A 152 11.86 -29.93 -7.58
CA GLY A 152 11.39 -31.20 -8.13
C GLY A 152 12.18 -31.51 -9.40
N GLU A 153 12.79 -32.69 -9.44
CA GLU A 153 13.65 -33.20 -10.51
C GLU A 153 12.91 -33.31 -11.86
N GLU A 154 13.57 -32.95 -12.96
CA GLU A 154 13.17 -33.34 -14.32
C GLU A 154 13.67 -34.76 -14.63
N PRO A 155 12.84 -35.66 -15.20
CA PRO A 155 13.34 -36.88 -15.80
C PRO A 155 13.71 -36.66 -17.28
N LEU A 156 14.78 -37.34 -17.71
CA LEU A 156 15.30 -37.45 -19.07
C LEU A 156 14.27 -37.97 -20.09
#